data_AF-A0A7Y6VAB0-F1
#
_entry.id   AF-A0A7Y6VAB0-F1
#
_cell.length_a   1.000
_cell.length_b   1.000
_cell.length_c   1.000
_cell.angle_alpha   90.00
_cell.angle_beta   90.00
_cell.angle_gamma   90.00
#
_symmetry.space_group_name_H-M   'P 1'
#
loop_
_entity.id
_entity.type
_entity.pdbx_description
1 polymer ?
#
loop_
_entity_poly.entity_id
_entity_poly.type
_entity_poly.pdbx_seq_one_letter_code
_entity_poly.pdbx_strand_id
1 'polypeptide(L)'
;MKHVRAYWVGLVLALASTPLMALDLASLEAAQERAGIIDRVRNLLADDSASVRMAVFEEVMKGEDSLLRNIAMETALSSDDERLQTAGLRQLINSRDFLVVEIVEPTQASQAQAYTYNLYRELILTELKINTATDEITGSFRTASVRNNNFVGQLTRGGLRIELKSHTRNSTPQYSCALALNELSGVELAGVLNCAIGSPHMGEDFADGKSASLPARIRLS
;
A
#
# COMPACT_ATOMS: atom_id res chain seq x y z
N MET A 1 -20.99 -81.81 9.95
CA MET A 1 -21.95 -80.70 10.16
C MET A 1 -22.29 -80.68 11.64
N LYS A 2 -22.33 -79.59 12.40
CA LYS A 2 -21.96 -78.18 12.24
C LYS A 2 -21.95 -77.63 13.69
N HIS A 3 -20.98 -76.78 13.96
CA HIS A 3 -20.70 -76.00 15.17
C HIS A 3 -21.90 -75.50 15.99
N VAL A 4 -21.75 -75.47 17.32
CA VAL A 4 -22.27 -74.37 18.15
C VAL A 4 -21.21 -73.98 19.17
N ARG A 5 -20.52 -72.86 18.91
CA ARG A 5 -19.54 -72.21 19.78
C ARG A 5 -20.27 -71.36 20.81
N ALA A 6 -19.80 -71.42 22.06
CA ALA A 6 -20.18 -70.54 23.15
C ALA A 6 -19.95 -69.06 22.77
N TYR A 7 -20.99 -68.23 22.91
CA TYR A 7 -20.92 -66.78 22.74
C TYR A 7 -20.28 -66.16 23.98
N TRP A 8 -19.12 -65.54 23.76
CA TRP A 8 -18.40 -64.72 24.72
C TRP A 8 -19.17 -63.42 25.02
N VAL A 9 -19.39 -63.15 26.31
CA VAL A 9 -19.74 -61.83 26.82
C VAL A 9 -18.47 -60.99 26.81
N GLY A 10 -18.43 -59.98 25.93
CA GLY A 10 -17.34 -59.01 25.85
C GLY A 10 -17.91 -57.62 25.68
N LEU A 11 -18.42 -57.05 26.77
CA LEU A 11 -18.80 -55.63 26.85
C LEU A 11 -17.50 -54.81 27.00
N VAL A 12 -16.93 -54.35 25.89
CA VAL A 12 -15.87 -53.34 25.90
C VAL A 12 -16.53 -51.98 25.77
N LEU A 13 -16.71 -51.28 26.90
CA LEU A 13 -16.94 -49.84 26.89
C LEU A 13 -15.66 -49.17 26.37
N ALA A 14 -15.64 -48.85 25.08
CA ALA A 14 -14.70 -47.88 24.55
C ALA A 14 -15.15 -46.50 25.03
N LEU A 15 -14.53 -46.03 26.12
CA LEU A 15 -14.49 -44.62 26.49
C LEU A 15 -13.93 -43.85 25.29
N ALA A 16 -14.81 -43.26 24.49
CA ALA A 16 -14.44 -42.18 23.60
C ALA A 16 -14.10 -40.97 24.49
N SER A 17 -12.87 -40.94 25.00
CA SER A 17 -12.25 -39.75 25.55
C SER A 17 -12.12 -38.75 24.40
N THR A 18 -13.14 -37.91 24.21
CA THR A 18 -12.96 -36.65 23.50
C THR A 18 -11.85 -35.90 24.24
N PRO A 19 -10.74 -35.50 23.58
CA PRO A 19 -9.83 -34.56 24.20
C PRO A 19 -10.60 -33.24 24.31
N LEU A 20 -11.18 -32.99 25.48
CA LEU A 20 -11.47 -31.62 25.89
C LEU A 20 -10.08 -30.96 25.92
N MET A 21 -9.80 -30.13 24.92
CA MET A 21 -8.69 -29.19 25.02
C MET A 21 -8.99 -28.32 26.24
N ALA A 22 -8.36 -28.66 27.36
CA ALA A 22 -8.29 -27.77 28.50
C ALA A 22 -7.57 -26.52 28.00
N LEU A 23 -8.34 -25.46 27.77
CA LEU A 23 -7.81 -24.11 27.60
C LEU A 23 -7.05 -23.84 28.90
N ASP A 24 -5.72 -23.93 28.83
CA ASP A 24 -4.85 -23.79 29.99
C ASP A 24 -5.07 -22.41 30.62
N LEU A 25 -5.23 -22.34 31.94
CA LEU A 25 -5.46 -21.09 32.67
C LEU A 25 -4.34 -20.07 32.35
N ALA A 26 -3.10 -20.55 32.19
CA ALA A 26 -1.97 -19.72 31.80
C ALA A 26 -2.11 -19.15 30.37
N SER A 27 -2.73 -19.91 29.45
CA SER A 27 -3.00 -19.44 28.08
C SER A 27 -4.09 -18.35 28.05
N LEU A 28 -5.06 -18.43 28.97
CA LEU A 28 -6.11 -17.43 29.16
C LEU A 28 -5.55 -16.14 29.76
N GLU A 29 -4.70 -16.24 30.79
CA GLU A 29 -4.03 -15.09 31.41
C GLU A 29 -3.13 -14.36 30.41
N ALA A 30 -2.33 -15.09 29.63
CA ALA A 30 -1.51 -14.52 28.56
C ALA A 30 -2.34 -13.86 27.45
N ALA A 31 -3.49 -14.44 27.09
CA ALA A 31 -4.40 -13.84 26.13
C ALA A 31 -5.02 -12.54 26.65
N GLN A 32 -5.37 -12.50 27.94
CA GLN A 32 -5.94 -11.30 28.58
C GLN A 32 -4.91 -10.17 28.70
N GLU A 33 -3.66 -10.49 29.07
CA GLU A 33 -2.56 -9.53 29.07
C GLU A 33 -2.36 -8.93 27.67
N ARG A 34 -2.33 -9.80 26.65
CA ARG A 34 -2.18 -9.36 25.25
C ARG A 34 -3.33 -8.46 24.81
N ALA A 35 -4.57 -8.80 25.15
CA ALA A 35 -5.74 -7.97 24.86
C ALA A 35 -5.60 -6.58 25.52
N GLY A 36 -5.14 -6.51 26.77
CA GLY A 36 -4.92 -5.25 27.48
C GLY A 36 -3.85 -4.36 26.82
N ILE A 37 -2.81 -4.95 26.24
CA ILE A 37 -1.80 -4.21 25.47
C ILE A 37 -2.41 -3.64 24.19
N ILE A 38 -3.16 -4.45 23.45
CA ILE A 38 -3.83 -4.04 22.20
C ILE A 38 -4.77 -2.86 22.47
N ASP A 39 -5.59 -2.94 23.50
CA ASP A 39 -6.54 -1.89 23.85
C ASP A 39 -5.83 -0.61 24.30
N ARG A 40 -4.73 -0.73 25.05
CA ARG A 40 -3.91 0.42 25.43
C ARG A 40 -3.31 1.12 24.21
N VAL A 41 -2.75 0.37 23.26
CA VAL A 41 -2.18 0.93 22.03
C VAL A 41 -3.26 1.63 21.20
N ARG A 42 -4.44 1.02 21.04
CA ARG A 42 -5.57 1.65 20.33
C ARG A 42 -5.97 2.98 20.96
N ASN A 43 -6.10 3.01 22.28
CA ASN A 43 -6.47 4.24 22.99
C ASN A 43 -5.41 5.34 22.81
N LEU A 44 -4.12 4.98 22.86
CA LEU A 44 -3.03 5.94 22.68
C LEU A 44 -2.90 6.45 21.23
N LEU A 45 -3.21 5.61 20.24
CA LEU A 45 -3.28 6.02 18.84
C LEU A 45 -4.50 6.91 18.54
N ALA A 46 -5.53 6.86 19.39
CA ALA A 46 -6.72 7.72 19.33
C ALA A 46 -6.66 8.91 20.31
N ASP A 47 -5.51 9.14 20.96
CA ASP A 47 -5.33 10.24 21.91
C ASP A 47 -5.51 11.61 21.23
N ASP A 48 -6.03 12.59 21.95
CA ASP A 48 -6.24 13.95 21.43
C ASP A 48 -4.94 14.62 21.01
N SER A 49 -3.82 14.28 21.67
CA SER A 49 -2.50 14.82 21.37
C SER A 49 -1.86 14.17 20.14
N ALA A 50 -1.67 14.97 19.09
CA ALA A 50 -0.93 14.58 17.88
C ALA A 50 0.47 14.03 18.20
N SER A 51 1.14 14.58 19.20
CA SER A 51 2.47 14.11 19.63
C SER A 51 2.42 12.73 20.26
N VAL A 52 1.38 12.42 21.04
CA VAL A 52 1.19 11.09 21.63
C VAL A 52 0.92 10.07 20.54
N ARG A 53 -0.01 10.37 19.62
CA ARG A 53 -0.32 9.48 18.49
C ARG A 53 0.92 9.15 17.65
N MET A 54 1.71 10.18 17.31
CA MET A 54 2.94 10.00 16.54
C MET A 54 3.98 9.17 17.30
N ALA A 55 4.24 9.47 18.58
CA ALA A 55 5.22 8.74 19.36
C ALA A 55 4.85 7.26 19.51
N VAL A 56 3.57 6.97 19.71
CA VAL A 56 3.05 5.60 19.81
C VAL A 56 3.18 4.88 18.48
N PHE A 57 2.83 5.55 17.37
CA PHE A 57 3.02 5.00 16.03
C PHE A 57 4.48 4.62 15.79
N GLU A 58 5.42 5.53 16.02
CA GLU A 58 6.85 5.28 15.82
C GLU A 58 7.37 4.13 16.69
N GLU A 59 6.91 4.04 17.95
CA GLU A 59 7.34 2.99 18.85
C GLU A 59 6.80 1.62 18.47
N VAL A 60 5.51 1.55 18.11
CA VAL A 60 4.89 0.30 17.62
C VAL A 60 5.55 -0.17 16.33
N MET A 61 5.92 0.75 15.45
CA MET A 61 6.57 0.41 14.17
C MET A 61 7.98 -0.17 14.31
N LYS A 62 8.69 0.11 15.43
CA LYS A 62 9.98 -0.52 15.75
C LYS A 62 9.82 -1.93 16.33
N GLY A 63 8.66 -2.24 16.88
CA GLY A 63 8.37 -3.53 17.51
C GLY A 63 8.18 -4.68 16.51
N GLU A 64 8.11 -5.91 17.05
CA GLU A 64 7.94 -7.13 16.25
C GLU A 64 6.50 -7.63 16.17
N ASP A 65 5.58 -7.12 17.03
CA ASP A 65 4.19 -7.58 17.01
C ASP A 65 3.49 -7.07 15.74
N SER A 66 3.25 -7.99 14.81
CA SER A 66 2.61 -7.72 13.52
C SER A 66 1.19 -7.18 13.66
N LEU A 67 0.44 -7.60 14.68
CA LEU A 67 -0.92 -7.13 14.91
C LEU A 67 -0.91 -5.67 15.33
N LEU A 68 -0.02 -5.30 16.26
CA LEU A 68 0.10 -3.90 16.70
C LEU A 68 0.55 -3.00 15.55
N ARG A 69 1.51 -3.46 14.73
CA ARG A 69 1.95 -2.74 13.53
C ARG A 69 0.81 -2.53 12.54
N ASN A 70 -0.02 -3.55 12.29
CA ASN A 70 -1.18 -3.40 11.41
C ASN A 70 -2.18 -2.39 11.95
N ILE A 71 -2.51 -2.44 13.24
CA ILE A 71 -3.41 -1.47 13.89
C ILE A 71 -2.85 -0.04 13.78
N ALA A 72 -1.56 0.16 14.05
CA ALA A 72 -0.90 1.45 13.94
C ALA A 72 -0.90 1.98 12.50
N MET A 73 -0.64 1.12 11.52
CA MET A 73 -0.67 1.46 10.10
C MET A 73 -2.08 1.83 9.62
N GLU A 74 -3.10 1.05 9.96
CA GLU A 74 -4.50 1.36 9.63
C GLU A 74 -4.92 2.69 10.25
N THR A 75 -4.56 2.93 11.51
CA THR A 75 -4.87 4.19 12.20
C THR A 75 -4.15 5.36 11.55
N ALA A 76 -2.88 5.22 11.17
CA ALA A 76 -2.12 6.29 10.55
C ALA A 76 -2.67 6.67 9.17
N LEU A 77 -2.99 5.69 8.33
CA LEU A 77 -3.51 5.92 6.97
C LEU A 77 -4.95 6.49 6.97
N SER A 78 -5.73 6.22 8.01
CA SER A 78 -7.09 6.74 8.18
C SER A 78 -7.18 8.00 9.05
N SER A 79 -6.05 8.52 9.53
CA SER A 79 -6.02 9.68 10.41
C SER A 79 -6.26 10.99 9.64
N ASP A 80 -6.98 11.92 10.28
CA ASP A 80 -7.06 13.32 9.83
C ASP A 80 -5.78 14.12 10.13
N ASP A 81 -4.82 13.54 10.85
CA ASP A 81 -3.52 14.15 11.12
C ASP A 81 -2.56 13.88 9.95
N GLU A 82 -2.38 14.90 9.09
CA GLU A 82 -1.52 14.84 7.91
C GLU A 82 -0.09 14.34 8.22
N ARG A 83 0.45 14.61 9.42
CA ARG A 83 1.81 14.19 9.78
C ARG A 83 1.84 12.69 10.05
N LEU A 84 0.86 12.20 10.81
CA LEU A 84 0.70 10.78 11.08
C LEU A 84 0.42 10.01 9.80
N GLN A 85 -0.41 10.57 8.93
CA GLN A 85 -0.69 10.03 7.60
C GLN A 85 0.58 9.92 6.74
N THR A 86 1.40 10.98 6.68
CA THR A 86 2.70 10.95 6.00
C THR A 86 3.65 9.91 6.62
N ALA A 87 3.65 9.75 7.94
CA ALA A 87 4.46 8.71 8.60
C ALA A 87 4.01 7.29 8.22
N GLY A 88 2.70 7.05 8.16
CA GLY A 88 2.11 5.82 7.63
C GLY A 88 2.54 5.55 6.19
N LEU A 89 2.36 6.53 5.30
CA LEU A 89 2.77 6.41 3.89
C LEU A 89 4.26 6.12 3.74
N ARG A 90 5.12 6.80 4.52
CA ARG A 90 6.57 6.56 4.51
C ARG A 90 6.89 5.11 4.85
N GLN A 91 6.29 4.60 5.91
CA GLN A 91 6.49 3.22 6.35
C GLN A 91 6.02 2.21 5.30
N LEU A 92 4.86 2.47 4.70
CA LEU A 92 4.28 1.59 3.70
C LEU A 92 5.16 1.52 2.45
N ILE A 93 5.60 2.66 1.93
CA ILE A 93 6.47 2.72 0.75
C ILE A 93 7.81 2.02 1.03
N ASN A 94 8.42 2.25 2.19
CA ASN A 94 9.67 1.59 2.59
C ASN A 94 9.55 0.06 2.73
N SER A 95 8.35 -0.45 2.98
CA SER A 95 8.10 -1.89 3.13
C SER A 95 7.83 -2.63 1.82
N ARG A 96 7.70 -1.91 0.70
CA ARG A 96 7.28 -2.46 -0.60
C ARG A 96 8.45 -2.44 -1.58
N ASP A 97 8.67 -3.55 -2.26
CA ASP A 97 9.66 -3.63 -3.35
C ASP A 97 9.24 -2.82 -4.59
N PHE A 98 7.93 -2.71 -4.81
CA PHE A 98 7.35 -1.99 -5.93
C PHE A 98 5.94 -1.48 -5.60
N LEU A 99 5.50 -0.47 -6.37
CA LEU A 99 4.13 0.05 -6.36
C LEU A 99 3.56 -0.02 -7.78
N VAL A 100 2.37 -0.59 -7.91
CA VAL A 100 1.61 -0.56 -9.16
C VAL A 100 0.69 0.65 -9.13
N VAL A 101 0.82 1.51 -10.13
CA VAL A 101 -0.04 2.67 -10.31
C VAL A 101 -1.05 2.34 -11.40
N GLU A 102 -2.31 2.25 -11.02
CA GLU A 102 -3.40 2.11 -11.98
C GLU A 102 -3.73 3.47 -12.58
N ILE A 103 -3.55 3.60 -13.89
CA ILE A 103 -4.02 4.75 -14.65
C ILE A 103 -5.42 4.44 -15.16
N VAL A 104 -6.38 5.33 -14.90
CA VAL A 104 -7.77 5.13 -15.28
C VAL A 104 -8.02 5.78 -16.63
N GLU A 105 -8.52 5.01 -17.59
CA GLU A 105 -8.94 5.53 -18.90
C GLU A 105 -10.27 6.30 -18.77
N PRO A 106 -10.34 7.58 -19.17
CA PRO A 106 -11.59 8.32 -19.16
C PRO A 106 -12.61 7.76 -20.16
N THR A 107 -13.89 7.74 -19.79
CA THR A 107 -14.98 7.26 -20.67
C THR A 107 -15.16 8.08 -21.94
N GLN A 108 -14.80 9.37 -21.89
CA GLN A 108 -14.77 10.29 -23.03
C GLN A 108 -13.38 10.91 -23.14
N ALA A 109 -12.38 10.08 -23.40
CA ALA A 109 -11.01 10.52 -23.51
C ALA A 109 -10.80 11.42 -24.75
N SER A 110 -10.12 12.56 -24.57
CA SER A 110 -9.51 13.27 -25.68
C SER A 110 -8.40 12.42 -26.32
N GLN A 111 -7.99 12.75 -27.54
CA GLN A 111 -6.89 12.05 -28.20
C GLN A 111 -5.60 12.07 -27.35
N ALA A 112 -5.29 13.20 -26.73
CA ALA A 112 -4.12 13.33 -25.84
C ALA A 112 -4.22 12.42 -24.60
N GLN A 113 -5.42 12.28 -24.03
CA GLN A 113 -5.68 11.38 -22.91
C GLN A 113 -5.54 9.91 -23.32
N ALA A 114 -6.16 9.50 -24.43
CA ALA A 114 -6.05 8.13 -24.95
C ALA A 114 -4.59 7.78 -25.30
N TYR A 115 -3.86 8.73 -25.91
CA TYR A 115 -2.43 8.57 -26.19
C TYR A 115 -1.62 8.39 -24.90
N THR A 116 -1.81 9.27 -23.92
CA THR A 116 -1.12 9.20 -22.62
C THR A 116 -1.43 7.90 -21.88
N TYR A 117 -2.69 7.46 -21.89
CA TYR A 117 -3.10 6.21 -21.26
C TYR A 117 -2.36 5.03 -21.88
N ASN A 118 -2.31 4.94 -23.21
CA ASN A 118 -1.58 3.88 -23.90
C ASN A 118 -0.08 3.85 -23.56
N LEU A 119 0.53 5.01 -23.31
CA LEU A 119 1.93 5.08 -22.89
C LEU A 119 2.15 4.66 -21.43
N TYR A 120 1.19 4.92 -20.53
CA TYR A 120 1.35 4.82 -19.07
C TYR A 120 0.50 3.74 -18.37
N ARG A 121 -0.38 3.02 -19.07
CA ARG A 121 -1.31 2.02 -18.48
C ARG A 121 -0.68 0.88 -17.66
N GLU A 122 0.62 0.66 -17.79
CA GLU A 122 1.40 -0.34 -17.04
C GLU A 122 2.44 0.34 -16.13
N LEU A 123 2.07 1.44 -15.47
CA LEU A 123 2.98 2.19 -14.61
C LEU A 123 3.31 1.40 -13.33
N ILE A 124 4.59 1.05 -13.18
CA ILE A 124 5.13 0.42 -11.98
C ILE A 124 6.32 1.24 -11.50
N LEU A 125 6.37 1.52 -10.20
CA LEU A 125 7.49 2.15 -9.51
C LEU A 125 8.26 1.06 -8.77
N THR A 126 9.58 1.03 -8.89
CA THR A 126 10.48 0.03 -8.31
C THR A 126 11.70 0.69 -7.70
N GLU A 127 12.50 -0.07 -6.95
CA GLU A 127 13.76 0.43 -6.36
C GLU A 127 13.54 1.67 -5.48
N LEU A 128 12.41 1.69 -4.78
CA LEU A 128 11.95 2.83 -4.00
C LEU A 128 12.91 3.12 -2.85
N LYS A 129 13.36 4.37 -2.75
CA LYS A 129 14.21 4.85 -1.66
C LYS A 129 13.68 6.17 -1.15
N ILE A 130 13.57 6.28 0.17
CA ILE A 130 13.13 7.51 0.84
C ILE A 130 14.29 8.07 1.66
N ASN A 131 14.61 9.35 1.43
CA ASN A 131 15.44 10.10 2.34
C ASN A 131 14.58 10.58 3.53
N THR A 132 14.77 9.97 4.70
CA THR A 132 13.96 10.25 5.90
C THR A 132 14.11 11.67 6.45
N ALA A 133 15.17 12.40 6.06
CA ALA A 133 15.39 13.77 6.50
C ALA A 133 14.69 14.81 5.61
N THR A 134 14.56 14.53 4.31
CA THR A 134 14.01 15.47 3.32
C THR A 134 12.68 15.03 2.72
N ASP A 135 12.24 13.80 3.04
CA ASP A 135 11.07 13.15 2.45
C ASP A 135 11.15 13.00 0.92
N GLU A 136 12.34 13.13 0.34
CA GLU A 136 12.59 12.86 -1.07
C GLU A 136 12.44 11.36 -1.35
N ILE A 137 11.72 11.03 -2.42
CA ILE A 137 11.55 9.67 -2.92
C ILE A 137 12.25 9.56 -4.26
N THR A 138 13.08 8.54 -4.39
CA THR A 138 13.74 8.20 -5.64
C THR A 138 13.46 6.76 -6.00
N GLY A 139 13.64 6.42 -7.27
CA GLY A 139 13.52 5.06 -7.74
C GLY A 139 13.50 5.00 -9.25
N SER A 140 13.05 3.85 -9.74
CA SER A 140 12.91 3.54 -11.16
C SER A 140 11.44 3.35 -11.50
N PHE A 141 11.05 3.67 -12.73
CA PHE A 141 9.70 3.42 -13.22
C PHE A 141 9.72 2.71 -14.58
N ARG A 142 8.69 1.90 -14.78
CA ARG A 142 8.37 1.23 -16.04
C ARG A 142 6.94 1.58 -16.43
N THR A 143 6.70 1.70 -17.72
CA THR A 143 5.36 1.85 -18.31
C THR A 143 5.21 0.90 -19.49
N ALA A 144 4.08 0.99 -20.22
CA ALA A 144 3.88 0.25 -21.46
C ALA A 144 4.88 0.69 -22.56
N SER A 145 5.36 1.93 -22.51
CA SER A 145 6.25 2.53 -23.52
C SER A 145 7.69 2.75 -23.05
N VAL A 146 7.93 2.82 -21.74
CA VAL A 146 9.24 3.08 -21.13
C VAL A 146 9.64 1.86 -20.31
N ARG A 147 10.77 1.22 -20.66
CA ARG A 147 11.19 -0.03 -19.99
C ARG A 147 11.83 0.19 -18.62
N ASN A 148 12.71 1.18 -18.51
CA ASN A 148 13.34 1.55 -17.24
C ASN A 148 13.80 3.02 -17.33
N ASN A 149 13.44 3.82 -16.34
CA ASN A 149 13.89 5.20 -16.22
C ASN A 149 13.77 5.67 -14.77
N ASN A 150 14.56 6.65 -14.38
CA ASN A 150 14.57 7.12 -13.00
C ASN A 150 13.48 8.16 -12.77
N PHE A 151 12.99 8.23 -11.53
CA PHE A 151 12.14 9.31 -11.08
C PHE A 151 12.69 9.95 -9.81
N VAL A 152 12.26 11.18 -9.56
CA VAL A 152 12.44 11.89 -8.30
C VAL A 152 11.09 12.42 -7.88
N GLY A 153 10.82 12.38 -6.58
CA GLY A 153 9.58 12.80 -5.98
C GLY A 153 9.75 13.19 -4.53
N GLN A 154 8.63 13.44 -3.86
CA GLN A 154 8.59 13.84 -2.47
C GLN A 154 7.31 13.32 -1.81
N LEU A 155 7.42 12.85 -0.57
CA LEU A 155 6.24 12.71 0.29
C LEU A 155 5.72 14.10 0.60
N THR A 156 4.44 14.29 0.37
CA THR A 156 3.72 15.48 0.75
C THR A 156 2.87 15.18 1.98
N ARG A 157 2.26 16.21 2.55
CA ARG A 157 1.32 16.04 3.66
C ARG A 157 0.15 15.17 3.20
N GLY A 158 0.06 13.95 3.74
CA GLY A 158 -0.96 12.98 3.35
C GLY A 158 -0.83 12.37 1.94
N GLY A 159 0.30 12.54 1.26
CA GLY A 159 0.40 12.10 -0.14
C GLY A 159 1.80 11.96 -0.70
N LEU A 160 1.86 11.87 -2.02
CA LEU A 160 3.06 11.62 -2.81
C LEU A 160 3.02 12.45 -4.09
N ARG A 161 4.15 13.05 -4.44
CA ARG A 161 4.35 13.69 -5.74
C ARG A 161 5.60 13.15 -6.41
N ILE A 162 5.50 12.67 -7.65
CA ILE A 162 6.61 12.11 -8.42
C ILE A 162 6.69 12.75 -9.80
N GLU A 163 7.91 13.07 -10.25
CA GLU A 163 8.21 13.48 -11.61
C GLU A 163 8.73 12.30 -12.45
N LEU A 164 7.98 11.97 -13.50
CA LEU A 164 8.25 10.91 -14.47
C LEU A 164 8.66 11.55 -15.81
N LYS A 165 9.96 11.78 -16.00
CA LYS A 165 10.50 12.39 -17.22
C LYS A 165 10.95 11.29 -18.18
N SER A 166 10.44 11.26 -19.42
CA SER A 166 10.74 10.23 -20.42
C SER A 166 10.95 10.83 -21.82
N HIS A 167 11.29 9.95 -22.78
CA HIS A 167 11.50 10.30 -24.20
C HIS A 167 12.43 11.51 -24.38
N THR A 168 13.66 11.42 -23.88
CA THR A 168 14.62 12.53 -23.92
C THR A 168 15.25 12.68 -25.30
N ARG A 169 15.33 13.92 -25.80
CA ARG A 169 16.12 14.31 -26.98
C ARG A 169 17.19 15.31 -26.53
N ASN A 170 18.46 15.02 -26.76
CA ASN A 170 19.59 15.86 -26.30
C ASN A 170 19.45 16.25 -24.82
N SER A 171 19.17 15.27 -23.95
CA SER A 171 18.92 15.45 -22.50
C SER A 171 17.68 16.29 -22.13
N THR A 172 16.88 16.73 -23.11
CA THR A 172 15.62 17.44 -22.86
C THR A 172 14.46 16.43 -22.93
N PRO A 173 13.69 16.21 -21.85
CA PRO A 173 12.54 15.32 -21.88
C PRO A 173 11.47 15.86 -22.84
N GLN A 174 11.06 15.05 -23.82
CA GLN A 174 9.96 15.38 -24.71
C GLN A 174 8.61 14.95 -24.14
N TYR A 175 8.61 14.13 -23.08
CA TYR A 175 7.42 13.76 -22.34
C TYR A 175 7.74 13.86 -20.85
N SER A 176 6.97 14.66 -20.11
CA SER A 176 7.19 14.86 -18.68
C SER A 176 5.87 14.77 -17.97
N CYS A 177 5.72 13.79 -17.09
CA CYS A 177 4.53 13.64 -16.27
C CYS A 177 4.84 13.90 -14.80
N ALA A 178 3.86 14.45 -14.08
CA ALA A 178 3.85 14.55 -12.64
C ALA A 178 2.68 13.71 -12.11
N LEU A 179 2.99 12.68 -11.35
CA LEU A 179 2.01 11.89 -10.60
C LEU A 179 1.83 12.54 -9.23
N ALA A 180 0.65 13.06 -8.96
CA ALA A 180 0.29 13.60 -7.65
C ALA A 180 -0.83 12.74 -7.06
N LEU A 181 -0.56 12.16 -5.90
CA LEU A 181 -1.45 11.23 -5.21
C LEU A 181 -1.64 11.75 -3.78
N ASN A 182 -2.79 12.35 -3.51
CA ASN A 182 -3.06 13.14 -2.30
C ASN A 182 -4.41 12.82 -1.66
N GLU A 183 -5.18 11.90 -2.26
CA GLU A 183 -6.47 11.47 -1.73
C GLU A 183 -6.30 10.07 -1.14
N LEU A 184 -6.02 10.00 0.16
CA LEU A 184 -5.91 8.73 0.88
C LEU A 184 -7.26 8.36 1.49
N SER A 185 -7.81 7.23 1.09
CA SER A 185 -9.07 6.69 1.61
C SER A 185 -8.93 5.21 1.91
N GLY A 186 -8.78 4.87 3.19
CA GLY A 186 -8.56 3.50 3.65
C GLY A 186 -7.25 2.95 3.11
N VAL A 187 -7.32 2.06 2.12
CA VAL A 187 -6.16 1.40 1.49
C VAL A 187 -5.89 1.88 0.06
N GLU A 188 -6.56 2.93 -0.39
CA GLU A 188 -6.36 3.50 -1.73
C GLU A 188 -5.78 4.91 -1.63
N LEU A 189 -4.69 5.16 -2.35
CA LEU A 189 -4.14 6.49 -2.54
C LEU A 189 -4.41 6.92 -3.99
N ALA A 190 -5.30 7.89 -4.16
CA ALA A 190 -5.76 8.39 -5.45
C ALA A 190 -5.24 9.80 -5.77
N GLY A 191 -5.34 10.16 -7.05
CA GLY A 191 -4.98 11.48 -7.54
C GLY A 191 -4.89 11.49 -9.07
N VAL A 192 -3.90 12.20 -9.61
CA VAL A 192 -3.83 12.52 -11.04
C VAL A 192 -2.41 12.41 -11.59
N LEU A 193 -2.29 11.81 -12.78
CA LEU A 193 -1.13 11.88 -13.64
C LEU A 193 -1.30 13.04 -14.63
N ASN A 194 -0.49 14.08 -14.49
CA ASN A 194 -0.50 15.25 -15.39
C ASN A 194 0.74 15.22 -16.29
N CYS A 195 0.55 15.18 -17.60
CA CYS A 195 1.63 15.09 -18.56
C CYS A 195 1.72 16.34 -19.44
N ALA A 196 2.93 16.84 -19.62
CA ALA A 196 3.30 17.78 -20.68
C ALA A 196 3.86 16.99 -21.87
N ILE A 197 3.33 17.28 -23.06
CA ILE A 197 3.58 16.55 -24.31
C ILE A 197 4.34 17.46 -25.27
N GLY A 198 5.60 17.13 -25.50
CA GLY A 198 6.49 17.82 -26.43
C GLY A 198 6.55 17.18 -27.81
N SER A 199 7.34 17.79 -28.71
CA SER A 199 7.61 17.25 -30.05
C SER A 199 8.47 15.98 -29.94
N PRO A 200 8.22 14.91 -30.71
CA PRO A 200 7.26 14.82 -31.83
C PRO A 200 5.84 14.38 -31.44
N HIS A 201 5.59 14.10 -30.17
CA HIS A 201 4.35 13.45 -29.69
C HIS A 201 3.09 14.32 -29.77
N MET A 202 3.24 15.62 -30.00
CA MET A 202 2.13 16.57 -30.00
C MET A 202 1.32 16.64 -31.31
N GLY A 203 1.77 15.99 -32.38
CA GLY A 203 1.13 16.06 -33.70
C GLY A 203 -0.22 15.34 -33.79
N GLU A 204 -0.99 15.64 -34.84
CA GLU A 204 -2.32 15.08 -35.11
C GLU A 204 -2.31 13.54 -35.24
N ASP A 205 -1.22 12.96 -35.74
CA ASP A 205 -1.03 11.50 -35.82
C ASP A 205 -0.74 10.83 -34.46
N PHE A 206 -0.56 11.63 -33.41
CA PHE A 206 -0.17 11.18 -32.07
C PHE A 206 -1.15 11.69 -31.00
N ALA A 207 -0.72 12.59 -30.12
CA ALA A 207 -1.55 13.08 -29.02
C ALA A 207 -2.54 14.16 -29.45
N ASP A 208 -2.31 14.86 -30.58
CA ASP A 208 -3.05 16.06 -30.98
C ASP A 208 -3.26 17.05 -29.81
N GLY A 209 -2.17 17.35 -29.11
CA GLY A 209 -2.25 18.09 -27.85
C GLY A 209 -0.91 18.28 -27.16
N LYS A 210 -0.85 19.28 -26.28
CA LYS A 210 0.35 19.65 -25.51
C LYS A 210 0.34 19.12 -24.08
N SER A 211 -0.77 18.55 -23.64
CA SER A 211 -0.93 18.05 -22.28
C SER A 211 -2.06 17.04 -22.18
N ALA A 212 -2.00 16.20 -21.16
CA ALA A 212 -3.09 15.32 -20.78
C ALA A 212 -3.11 15.12 -19.27
N SER A 213 -4.30 14.89 -18.73
CA SER A 213 -4.51 14.56 -17.32
C SER A 213 -5.34 13.29 -17.23
N LEU A 214 -4.87 12.32 -16.46
CA LEU A 214 -5.52 11.03 -16.24
C LEU A 214 -5.66 10.77 -14.74
N PRO A 215 -6.81 10.29 -14.26
CA PRO A 215 -6.92 9.81 -12.88
C PRO A 215 -5.95 8.65 -12.65
N ALA A 216 -5.37 8.60 -11.46
CA ALA A 216 -4.43 7.56 -11.06
C ALA A 216 -4.71 7.11 -9.64
N ARG A 217 -4.46 5.83 -9.35
CA ARG A 217 -4.61 5.27 -8.00
C ARG A 217 -3.59 4.18 -7.71
N ILE A 218 -3.24 4.04 -6.45
CA ILE A 218 -2.41 2.95 -5.92
C ILE A 218 -3.21 2.23 -4.84
N ARG A 219 -3.29 0.90 -4.96
CA ARG A 219 -3.75 0.06 -3.86
C ARG A 219 -2.58 -0.22 -2.92
N LEU A 220 -2.77 0.11 -1.65
CA LEU A 220 -1.78 0.01 -0.60
C LEU A 220 -1.84 -1.34 0.13
N SER A 221 -2.82 -2.20 -0.18
CA SER A 221 -3.00 -3.58 0.31
C SER A 221 -2.54 -4.61 -0.72
#